data_AF-A0AB74IXT4-F1
#
_entry.id   AF-A0AB74IXT4-F1
#
_cell.length_a   1.000
_cell.length_b   1.000
_cell.length_c   1.000
_cell.angle_alpha   90.00
_cell.angle_beta   90.00
_cell.angle_gamma   90.00
#
_symmetry.space_group_name_H-M   'P 1'
#
loop_
_entity.id
_entity.type
_entity.pdbx_description
1 polymer ?
#
loop_
_entity_poly.entity_id
_entity_poly.type
_entity_poly.pdbx_seq_one_letter_code
_entity_poly.pdbx_strand_id
1 'polypeptide(L)'
;MVSSWVCPVDLNIPAVMEMRDLLADECGGAQRLPISLLYLQMHISSFLAGTAAFTVGAAARSSLYVENAPDHVRPYVIERYSNAQAVAVGQQIYRFPVTGASSGGAFSILMTSSPGSDALGVLPHIHKAHYENFFCSKGRYQLWTNKYGDEEARVMLPGDYGAVPRNTTHTFQVLDPDTEMLGVIQPGGFEALFFAIADSNYTSETSSPYVPSAASGSADAGAGSSSSMISALESFDVFAQLDFNPRRDLINGSAPANATWHTGKNTVPSNSNTPFYVAKNQGPMWLNSEHGYQIIAPFITPTQGDGKFSEGTITIDRKLSNITTPVRHFADHLAFEVLEGALQVNLKNETVQLLQGDVVFVPGNTTFSYWSEVAFTKFLYVCAGNKGLDVELMDKAVAWEYPTWPTYAV
;
A
#
# COMPACT_ATOMS: atom_id res chain seq x y z
N MET A 1 10.72 60.86 51.33
CA MET A 1 12.17 60.64 51.15
C MET A 1 12.30 59.31 50.40
N VAL A 2 12.48 59.32 49.07
CA VAL A 2 13.80 59.19 48.37
C VAL A 2 14.43 57.82 48.70
N SER A 3 14.78 56.89 47.78
CA SER A 3 14.83 56.80 46.31
C SER A 3 15.22 55.35 45.94
N SER A 4 14.66 54.74 44.88
CA SER A 4 15.22 54.52 43.52
C SER A 4 16.07 53.26 43.31
N TRP A 5 15.72 52.46 42.30
CA TRP A 5 16.50 51.74 41.24
C TRP A 5 15.43 50.92 40.44
N VAL A 6 14.89 51.28 39.24
CA VAL A 6 15.41 51.48 37.85
C VAL A 6 15.97 50.17 37.25
N CYS A 7 15.61 49.61 36.07
CA CYS A 7 14.66 49.87 34.96
C CYS A 7 14.39 48.54 34.18
N PRO A 8 13.35 48.46 33.32
CA PRO A 8 13.00 47.30 32.46
C PRO A 8 13.46 47.46 31.00
N VAL A 9 13.37 46.39 30.19
CA VAL A 9 13.48 46.47 28.72
C VAL A 9 12.31 45.74 28.07
N ASP A 10 11.52 46.51 27.33
CA ASP A 10 10.41 46.09 26.47
C ASP A 10 10.91 45.48 25.14
N LEU A 11 10.15 44.51 24.64
CA LEU A 11 10.25 43.92 23.30
C LEU A 11 9.10 44.44 22.44
N ASN A 12 9.40 45.10 21.31
CA ASN A 12 8.50 45.12 20.16
C ASN A 12 9.20 45.46 18.82
N ILE A 13 9.11 44.50 17.89
CA ILE A 13 9.00 44.50 16.40
C ILE A 13 9.75 45.58 15.56
N PRO A 14 10.38 45.16 14.44
CA PRO A 14 9.99 45.78 13.16
C PRO A 14 9.79 44.78 11.99
N ALA A 15 9.13 45.34 10.97
CA ALA A 15 8.53 44.71 9.80
C ALA A 15 9.49 44.42 8.63
N VAL A 16 9.02 43.51 7.77
CA VAL A 16 9.15 43.35 6.31
C VAL A 16 10.13 44.27 5.56
N MET A 17 11.09 43.68 4.85
CA MET A 17 11.73 44.30 3.67
C MET A 17 12.18 43.24 2.65
N GLU A 18 11.86 43.52 1.38
CA GLU A 18 12.01 42.66 0.20
C GLU A 18 13.46 42.32 -0.18
N MET A 19 13.58 41.16 -0.85
CA MET A 19 14.82 40.58 -1.37
C MET A 19 15.06 41.06 -2.81
N ARG A 20 16.10 41.87 -3.01
CA ARG A 20 16.69 42.17 -4.33
C ARG A 20 18.22 42.28 -4.23
N ASP A 21 18.86 41.59 -5.18
CA ASP A 21 20.20 41.80 -5.71
C ASP A 21 21.43 41.49 -4.84
N LEU A 22 21.97 40.27 -5.03
CA LEU A 22 23.35 39.91 -4.69
C LEU A 22 23.93 38.98 -5.78
N LEU A 23 24.51 39.55 -6.83
CA LEU A 23 25.54 38.92 -7.66
C LEU A 23 26.39 40.01 -8.33
N ALA A 24 27.62 40.22 -7.86
CA ALA A 24 28.73 40.66 -8.70
C ALA A 24 30.04 40.54 -7.90
N ASP A 25 30.80 39.50 -8.24
CA ASP A 25 32.19 39.29 -7.85
C ASP A 25 33.13 40.07 -8.78
N GLU A 26 34.27 40.47 -8.23
CA GLU A 26 35.31 41.30 -8.85
C GLU A 26 36.09 40.57 -9.96
N CYS A 27 36.49 41.29 -11.02
CA CYS A 27 37.83 41.18 -11.62
C CYS A 27 38.10 42.31 -12.63
N GLY A 28 39.22 43.01 -12.46
CA GLY A 28 39.57 44.24 -13.18
C GLY A 28 40.31 44.08 -14.52
N GLY A 29 40.32 45.19 -15.25
CA GLY A 29 41.45 45.74 -16.00
C GLY A 29 41.89 45.07 -17.32
N ALA A 30 41.60 45.71 -18.46
CA ALA A 30 42.62 46.31 -19.35
C ALA A 30 42.08 46.66 -20.76
N GLN A 31 42.29 47.93 -21.12
CA GLN A 31 42.60 48.56 -22.43
C GLN A 31 41.99 48.03 -23.76
N ARG A 32 41.28 48.95 -24.44
CA ARG A 32 40.79 48.85 -25.83
C ARG A 32 41.83 49.32 -26.85
N LEU A 33 42.00 48.57 -27.94
CA LEU A 33 42.46 49.04 -29.26
C LEU A 33 41.71 48.28 -30.39
N PRO A 34 41.51 48.85 -31.59
CA PRO A 34 40.48 48.43 -32.54
C PRO A 34 40.97 47.39 -33.56
N ILE A 35 40.09 46.46 -33.96
CA ILE A 35 40.36 45.48 -35.03
C ILE A 35 39.39 45.72 -36.18
N SER A 36 39.97 45.87 -37.38
CA SER A 36 39.29 46.05 -38.66
C SER A 36 38.49 44.82 -39.10
N LEU A 37 37.36 45.09 -39.74
CA LEU A 37 36.50 44.14 -40.45
C LEU A 37 37.26 43.39 -41.57
N LEU A 38 37.20 42.05 -41.54
CA LEU A 38 37.30 41.22 -42.74
C LEU A 38 36.07 40.30 -42.81
N TYR A 39 35.32 40.42 -43.89
CA TYR A 39 34.14 39.62 -44.22
C TYR A 39 34.54 38.17 -44.57
N LEU A 40 33.89 37.19 -43.94
CA LEU A 40 33.91 35.78 -44.36
C LEU A 40 32.48 35.34 -44.70
N GLN A 41 32.26 35.01 -45.97
CA GLN A 41 30.97 34.63 -46.54
C GLN A 41 30.66 33.16 -46.23
N MET A 42 29.88 32.86 -45.19
CA MET A 42 29.34 31.51 -44.95
C MET A 42 28.11 31.27 -45.83
N HIS A 43 28.18 30.26 -46.69
CA HIS A 43 27.04 29.72 -47.43
C HIS A 43 26.20 28.86 -46.48
N ILE A 44 24.95 29.26 -46.25
CA ILE A 44 23.97 28.48 -45.49
C ILE A 44 23.24 27.56 -46.48
N SER A 45 23.48 26.26 -46.39
CA SER A 45 22.69 25.24 -47.08
C SER A 45 21.36 25.04 -46.33
N SER A 46 20.25 25.40 -46.96
CA SER A 46 18.90 25.20 -46.43
C SER A 46 18.52 23.72 -46.43
N PHE A 47 18.57 23.06 -45.26
CA PHE A 47 17.90 21.78 -45.05
C PHE A 47 16.42 22.04 -44.74
N LEU A 48 15.53 21.66 -45.67
CA LEU A 48 14.10 21.54 -45.43
C LEU A 48 13.86 20.31 -44.55
N ALA A 49 13.80 20.51 -43.23
CA ALA A 49 13.28 19.51 -42.31
C ALA A 49 11.75 19.49 -42.41
N GLY A 50 11.19 18.49 -43.07
CA GLY A 50 9.76 18.22 -43.04
C GLY A 50 9.35 17.79 -41.63
N THR A 51 8.68 18.68 -40.89
CA THR A 51 8.02 18.33 -39.63
C THR A 51 6.76 17.53 -39.92
N ALA A 52 6.90 16.21 -40.00
CA ALA A 52 5.76 15.32 -39.85
C ALA A 52 5.31 15.41 -38.39
N ALA A 53 4.23 16.15 -38.13
CA ALA A 53 3.55 16.13 -36.86
C ALA A 53 2.92 14.74 -36.69
N PHE A 54 3.61 13.84 -35.98
CA PHE A 54 3.01 12.62 -35.48
C PHE A 54 2.04 13.01 -34.37
N THR A 55 0.76 13.12 -34.70
CA THR A 55 -0.30 13.06 -33.69
C THR A 55 -0.32 11.62 -33.17
N VAL A 56 0.46 11.35 -32.12
CA VAL A 56 0.20 10.18 -31.28
C VAL A 56 -1.13 10.48 -30.61
N GLY A 57 -2.23 10.00 -31.20
CA GLY A 57 -3.51 9.98 -30.51
C GLY A 57 -3.29 9.21 -29.21
N ALA A 58 -3.47 9.86 -28.07
CA ALA A 58 -3.50 9.17 -26.79
C ALA A 58 -4.53 8.05 -26.93
N ALA A 59 -4.09 6.79 -26.89
CA ALA A 59 -5.00 5.66 -26.89
C ALA A 59 -5.99 5.89 -25.74
N ALA A 60 -7.29 5.78 -26.02
CA ALA A 60 -8.28 5.91 -24.98
C ALA A 60 -7.97 4.90 -23.87
N ARG A 61 -7.94 5.37 -22.61
CA ARG A 61 -7.71 4.53 -21.44
C ARG A 61 -8.77 3.42 -21.43
N SER A 62 -8.36 2.19 -21.08
CA SER A 62 -9.27 1.03 -21.00
C SER A 62 -10.50 1.34 -20.17
N SER A 63 -11.65 0.77 -20.55
CA SER A 63 -12.94 0.96 -19.86
C SER A 63 -13.00 0.28 -18.47
N LEU A 64 -11.99 -0.56 -18.18
CA LEU A 64 -11.83 -1.21 -16.88
C LEU A 64 -11.40 -0.22 -15.79
N TYR A 65 -10.68 0.85 -16.13
CA TYR A 65 -10.23 1.81 -15.13
C TYR A 65 -11.42 2.61 -14.57
N VAL A 66 -11.54 2.62 -13.26
CA VAL A 66 -12.54 3.38 -12.51
C VAL A 66 -11.84 4.20 -11.43
N GLU A 67 -12.42 5.36 -11.11
CA GLU A 67 -11.88 6.23 -10.06
C GLU A 67 -12.31 5.77 -8.65
N ASN A 68 -13.47 5.13 -8.55
CA ASN A 68 -14.06 4.60 -7.32
C ASN A 68 -14.48 3.15 -7.54
N ALA A 69 -14.40 2.34 -6.48
CA ALA A 69 -14.94 0.99 -6.51
C ALA A 69 -16.43 1.04 -6.91
N PRO A 70 -16.88 0.22 -7.88
CA PRO A 70 -18.29 0.20 -8.27
C PRO A 70 -19.21 -0.22 -7.12
N ASP A 71 -20.46 0.24 -7.14
CA ASP A 71 -21.51 -0.12 -6.17
C ASP A 71 -22.12 -1.52 -6.42
N HIS A 72 -21.55 -2.29 -7.34
CA HIS A 72 -21.98 -3.64 -7.70
C HIS A 72 -20.79 -4.45 -8.25
N VAL A 73 -20.95 -5.77 -8.26
CA VAL A 73 -19.94 -6.70 -8.79
C VAL A 73 -19.76 -6.52 -10.30
N ARG A 74 -18.58 -6.06 -10.72
CA ARG A 74 -18.11 -6.05 -12.11
C ARG A 74 -16.57 -6.08 -12.14
N PRO A 75 -15.93 -6.43 -13.27
CA PRO A 75 -14.49 -6.28 -13.42
C PRO A 75 -14.09 -4.81 -13.53
N TYR A 76 -12.98 -4.45 -12.89
CA TYR A 76 -12.42 -3.10 -12.93
C TYR A 76 -10.95 -3.08 -12.48
N VAL A 77 -10.29 -1.95 -12.75
CA VAL A 77 -8.97 -1.58 -12.23
C VAL A 77 -9.08 -0.22 -11.54
N ILE A 78 -8.41 -0.06 -10.40
CA ILE A 78 -8.23 1.22 -9.71
C ILE A 78 -6.73 1.52 -9.69
N GLU A 79 -6.38 2.72 -10.15
CA GLU A 79 -5.00 3.18 -10.13
C GLU A 79 -4.57 3.54 -8.71
N ARG A 80 -3.29 3.36 -8.39
CA ARG A 80 -2.77 3.78 -7.08
C ARG A 80 -3.09 5.26 -6.83
N TYR A 81 -3.67 5.54 -5.66
CA TYR A 81 -4.10 6.87 -5.24
C TYR A 81 -5.23 7.53 -6.02
N SER A 82 -5.91 6.81 -6.94
CA SER A 82 -7.28 7.19 -7.34
C SER A 82 -8.13 7.45 -6.11
N ASN A 83 -9.20 8.25 -6.27
CA ASN A 83 -10.05 8.64 -5.16
C ASN A 83 -10.51 7.43 -4.33
N ALA A 84 -10.99 6.36 -4.95
CA ALA A 84 -11.37 5.12 -4.28
C ALA A 84 -12.22 5.37 -3.01
N GLN A 85 -13.15 6.33 -3.10
CA GLN A 85 -14.01 6.81 -2.02
C GLN A 85 -13.22 7.27 -0.78
N ALA A 86 -12.12 8.01 -1.00
CA ALA A 86 -11.20 8.34 0.07
C ALA A 86 -11.83 9.17 1.18
N VAL A 87 -11.44 8.87 2.42
CA VAL A 87 -11.82 9.63 3.61
C VAL A 87 -10.60 9.90 4.50
N ALA A 88 -10.68 11.00 5.25
CA ALA A 88 -9.71 11.37 6.26
C ALA A 88 -10.24 11.00 7.65
N VAL A 89 -9.39 10.35 8.45
CA VAL A 89 -9.60 10.13 9.88
C VAL A 89 -8.33 10.55 10.60
N GLY A 90 -8.35 11.69 11.27
CA GLY A 90 -7.16 12.39 11.72
C GLY A 90 -6.20 12.65 10.55
N GLN A 91 -4.96 12.18 10.66
CA GLN A 91 -3.95 12.30 9.61
C GLN A 91 -3.91 11.10 8.64
N GLN A 92 -4.76 10.10 8.84
CA GLN A 92 -4.80 8.91 8.01
C GLN A 92 -5.78 9.11 6.87
N ILE A 93 -5.31 8.90 5.65
CA ILE A 93 -6.18 8.84 4.47
C ILE A 93 -6.44 7.38 4.13
N TYR A 94 -7.70 6.98 4.20
CA TYR A 94 -8.18 5.67 3.81
C TYR A 94 -8.74 5.73 2.39
N ARG A 95 -8.42 4.72 1.58
CA ARG A 95 -8.94 4.46 0.22
C ARG A 95 -9.47 3.03 0.16
N PHE A 96 -10.51 2.79 -0.64
CA PHE A 96 -11.22 1.50 -0.69
C PHE A 96 -11.26 0.95 -2.12
N PRO A 97 -10.14 0.41 -2.64
CA PRO A 97 -10.11 -0.15 -3.99
C PRO A 97 -10.99 -1.39 -4.17
N VAL A 98 -11.36 -2.10 -3.10
CA VAL A 98 -12.38 -3.15 -3.12
C VAL A 98 -13.29 -2.98 -1.91
N THR A 99 -14.60 -2.89 -2.14
CA THR A 99 -15.63 -2.69 -1.10
C THR A 99 -16.51 -3.93 -0.99
N GLY A 100 -17.32 -4.02 0.06
CA GLY A 100 -18.36 -5.04 0.16
C GLY A 100 -19.34 -4.98 -1.01
N ALA A 101 -19.67 -3.79 -1.52
CA ALA A 101 -20.53 -3.66 -2.69
C ALA A 101 -19.86 -4.18 -3.97
N SER A 102 -18.59 -3.84 -4.20
CA SER A 102 -17.86 -4.25 -5.41
C SER A 102 -17.49 -5.74 -5.40
N SER A 103 -17.31 -6.33 -4.21
CA SER A 103 -16.97 -7.75 -4.03
C SER A 103 -18.15 -8.66 -3.70
N GLY A 104 -19.38 -8.12 -3.63
CA GLY A 104 -20.55 -8.89 -3.21
C GLY A 104 -20.47 -9.40 -1.76
N GLY A 105 -19.73 -8.69 -0.90
CA GLY A 105 -19.53 -9.01 0.51
C GLY A 105 -18.40 -10.01 0.78
N ALA A 106 -17.62 -10.41 -0.23
CA ALA A 106 -16.58 -11.42 -0.06
C ALA A 106 -15.41 -10.92 0.80
N PHE A 107 -14.85 -9.76 0.44
CA PHE A 107 -13.78 -9.09 1.17
C PHE A 107 -13.74 -7.61 0.81
N SER A 108 -13.09 -6.81 1.66
CA SER A 108 -12.73 -5.42 1.35
C SER A 108 -11.22 -5.29 1.33
N ILE A 109 -10.70 -4.44 0.44
CA ILE A 109 -9.32 -3.99 0.46
C ILE A 109 -9.36 -2.49 0.79
N LEU A 110 -8.64 -2.12 1.83
CA LEU A 110 -8.45 -0.74 2.25
C LEU A 110 -6.97 -0.39 2.23
N MET A 111 -6.65 0.82 1.78
CA MET A 111 -5.29 1.36 1.72
C MET A 111 -5.22 2.60 2.60
N THR A 112 -4.32 2.59 3.56
CA THR A 112 -4.14 3.70 4.51
C THR A 112 -2.78 4.36 4.25
N SER A 113 -2.81 5.64 3.86
CA SER A 113 -1.62 6.48 3.72
C SER A 113 -1.56 7.47 4.88
N SER A 114 -0.42 7.55 5.57
CA SER A 114 -0.29 8.41 6.75
C SER A 114 1.15 8.84 7.02
N PRO A 115 1.38 10.05 7.56
CA PRO A 115 2.65 10.41 8.19
C PRO A 115 2.87 9.64 9.51
N GLY A 116 4.09 9.70 10.04
CA GLY A 116 4.41 9.14 11.35
C GLY A 116 3.67 9.85 12.50
N SER A 117 3.38 9.11 13.57
CA SER A 117 2.70 9.63 14.76
C SER A 117 3.27 9.03 16.05
N ASP A 118 3.31 9.86 17.10
CA ASP A 118 3.67 9.41 18.46
C ASP A 118 2.51 8.71 19.18
N ALA A 119 1.28 8.81 18.67
CA ALA A 119 0.09 8.16 19.21
C ALA A 119 -0.29 6.90 18.43
N LEU A 120 -1.10 6.03 19.05
CA LEU A 120 -1.70 4.89 18.35
C LEU A 120 -2.60 5.40 17.21
N GLY A 121 -2.54 4.72 16.07
CA GLY A 121 -3.39 5.04 14.92
C GLY A 121 -4.86 4.66 15.12
N VAL A 122 -5.15 3.79 16.08
CA VAL A 122 -6.50 3.43 16.55
C VAL A 122 -6.42 2.93 17.99
N LEU A 123 -7.40 3.24 18.83
CA LEU A 123 -7.45 2.64 20.18
C LEU A 123 -7.59 1.11 20.11
N PRO A 124 -7.04 0.36 21.08
CA PRO A 124 -7.13 -1.09 21.07
C PRO A 124 -8.57 -1.60 21.03
N HIS A 125 -8.82 -2.58 20.17
CA HIS A 125 -10.17 -3.14 19.99
C HIS A 125 -10.12 -4.58 19.46
N ILE A 126 -11.28 -5.21 19.36
CA ILE A 126 -11.50 -6.49 18.67
C ILE A 126 -12.61 -6.37 17.64
N HIS A 127 -12.57 -7.29 16.67
CA HIS A 127 -13.68 -7.62 15.78
C HIS A 127 -14.21 -9.02 16.11
N LYS A 128 -15.53 -9.22 16.16
CA LYS A 128 -16.15 -10.52 16.43
C LYS A 128 -16.57 -11.22 15.14
N ALA A 129 -16.89 -10.48 14.09
CA ALA A 129 -17.32 -10.97 12.79
C ALA A 129 -16.23 -10.90 11.72
N HIS A 130 -15.34 -9.91 11.80
CA HIS A 130 -14.30 -9.68 10.79
C HIS A 130 -12.95 -10.30 11.15
N TYR A 131 -12.27 -10.83 10.12
CA TYR A 131 -10.86 -11.16 10.12
C TYR A 131 -10.13 -10.02 9.41
N GLU A 132 -9.14 -9.43 10.08
CA GLU A 132 -8.34 -8.33 9.52
C GLU A 132 -6.91 -8.80 9.23
N ASN A 133 -6.35 -8.30 8.14
CA ASN A 133 -5.02 -8.64 7.66
C ASN A 133 -4.29 -7.33 7.38
N PHE A 134 -3.05 -7.23 7.83
CA PHE A 134 -2.22 -6.04 7.70
C PHE A 134 -0.99 -6.35 6.84
N PHE A 135 -0.82 -5.60 5.77
CA PHE A 135 0.35 -5.67 4.90
C PHE A 135 1.02 -4.31 4.83
N CYS A 136 2.35 -4.27 4.91
CA CYS A 136 3.11 -3.02 4.77
C CYS A 136 3.55 -2.81 3.32
N SER A 137 2.95 -1.84 2.64
CA SER A 137 3.30 -1.52 1.24
C SER A 137 4.54 -0.61 1.15
N LYS A 138 4.67 0.35 2.06
CA LYS A 138 5.87 1.20 2.23
C LYS A 138 5.94 1.82 3.64
N GLY A 139 7.10 2.39 3.99
CA GLY A 139 7.34 2.98 5.30
C GLY A 139 7.41 1.91 6.40
N ARG A 140 7.00 2.27 7.62
CA ARG A 140 6.96 1.37 8.77
C ARG A 140 5.82 1.74 9.70
N TYR A 141 5.17 0.72 10.22
CA TYR A 141 4.23 0.85 11.34
C TYR A 141 4.47 -0.29 12.33
N GLN A 142 4.06 -0.09 13.57
CA GLN A 142 4.05 -1.14 14.57
C GLN A 142 2.65 -1.72 14.68
N LEU A 143 2.55 -3.05 14.80
CA LEU A 143 1.30 -3.78 14.98
C LEU A 143 1.40 -4.62 16.25
N TRP A 144 0.40 -4.48 17.13
CA TRP A 144 0.25 -5.28 18.34
C TRP A 144 -0.93 -6.22 18.17
N THR A 145 -0.78 -7.45 18.63
CA THR A 145 -1.87 -8.40 18.79
C THR A 145 -1.82 -9.02 20.17
N ASN A 146 -2.97 -9.31 20.75
CA ASN A 146 -3.08 -10.08 21.97
C ASN A 146 -4.27 -11.02 21.87
N LYS A 147 -4.01 -12.31 22.10
CA LYS A 147 -5.05 -13.31 22.22
C LYS A 147 -4.79 -14.23 23.38
N TYR A 148 -5.77 -14.37 24.26
CA TYR A 148 -5.68 -15.21 25.46
C TYR A 148 -4.47 -14.89 26.36
N GLY A 149 -4.02 -13.63 26.36
CA GLY A 149 -2.87 -13.18 27.15
C GLY A 149 -1.51 -13.35 26.46
N ASP A 150 -1.47 -13.90 25.24
CA ASP A 150 -0.27 -13.96 24.42
C ASP A 150 -0.18 -12.67 23.59
N GLU A 151 0.55 -11.69 24.13
CA GLU A 151 0.76 -10.40 23.50
C GLU A 151 2.04 -10.38 22.67
N GLU A 152 1.88 -10.13 21.37
CA GLU A 152 2.95 -9.96 20.42
C GLU A 152 2.95 -8.55 19.81
N ALA A 153 4.13 -8.08 19.41
CA ALA A 153 4.28 -6.84 18.67
C ALA A 153 5.38 -6.98 17.63
N ARG A 154 5.17 -6.40 16.45
CA ARG A 154 6.16 -6.31 15.36
C ARG A 154 6.19 -4.91 14.77
N VAL A 155 7.38 -4.42 14.48
CA VAL A 155 7.60 -3.30 13.54
C VAL A 155 7.58 -3.89 12.15
N MET A 156 6.55 -3.54 11.40
CA MET A 156 6.26 -4.00 10.04
C MET A 156 7.08 -3.16 9.05
N LEU A 157 7.87 -3.84 8.22
CA LEU A 157 8.66 -3.28 7.12
C LEU A 157 7.98 -3.58 5.78
N PRO A 158 8.35 -2.90 4.67
CA PRO A 158 7.71 -3.12 3.38
C PRO A 158 7.80 -4.58 2.94
N GLY A 159 6.64 -5.21 2.72
CA GLY A 159 6.47 -6.62 2.38
C GLY A 159 6.17 -7.56 3.56
N ASP A 160 6.11 -7.05 4.79
CA ASP A 160 5.71 -7.80 5.98
C ASP A 160 4.18 -7.91 6.10
N TYR A 161 3.73 -9.00 6.71
CA TYR A 161 2.33 -9.35 6.89
C TYR A 161 1.99 -9.67 8.35
N GLY A 162 0.80 -9.27 8.82
CA GLY A 162 0.23 -9.61 10.11
C GLY A 162 -1.22 -10.07 9.99
N ALA A 163 -1.55 -11.22 10.59
CA ALA A 163 -2.90 -11.78 10.62
C ALA A 163 -3.56 -11.47 11.96
N VAL A 164 -4.79 -10.92 11.91
CA VAL A 164 -5.61 -10.61 13.09
C VAL A 164 -6.96 -11.32 12.96
N PRO A 165 -7.04 -12.60 13.37
CA PRO A 165 -8.30 -13.33 13.39
C PRO A 165 -9.32 -12.70 14.34
N ARG A 166 -10.60 -13.03 14.17
CA ARG A 166 -11.70 -12.64 15.06
C ARG A 166 -11.35 -12.83 16.55
N ASN A 167 -11.83 -11.92 17.39
CA ASN A 167 -11.60 -11.88 18.84
C ASN A 167 -10.10 -11.79 19.22
N THR A 168 -9.33 -11.01 18.46
CA THR A 168 -7.93 -10.70 18.77
C THR A 168 -7.82 -9.21 19.05
N THR A 169 -7.35 -8.85 20.24
CA THR A 169 -7.09 -7.46 20.60
C THR A 169 -5.94 -6.96 19.76
N HIS A 170 -6.11 -5.83 19.09
CA HIS A 170 -5.05 -5.27 18.26
C HIS A 170 -5.13 -3.74 18.20
N THR A 171 -4.02 -3.15 17.77
CA THR A 171 -3.85 -1.73 17.46
C THR A 171 -2.59 -1.57 16.61
N PHE A 172 -2.42 -0.43 15.96
CA PHE A 172 -1.20 -0.09 15.23
C PHE A 172 -0.74 1.35 15.54
N GLN A 173 0.50 1.66 15.16
CA GLN A 173 1.09 2.99 15.24
C GLN A 173 1.97 3.23 14.01
N VAL A 174 1.74 4.33 13.30
CA VAL A 174 2.53 4.71 12.13
C VAL A 174 3.84 5.34 12.57
N LEU A 175 4.98 4.86 12.07
CA LEU A 175 6.31 5.29 12.53
C LEU A 175 7.00 6.21 11.53
N ASP A 176 6.99 5.85 10.25
CA ASP A 176 7.74 6.61 9.24
C ASP A 176 6.87 7.68 8.55
N PRO A 177 7.45 8.80 8.09
CA PRO A 177 6.73 9.89 7.44
C PRO A 177 5.98 9.52 6.16
N ASP A 178 6.35 8.43 5.48
CA ASP A 178 5.68 7.98 4.26
C ASP A 178 5.33 6.50 4.37
N THR A 179 4.28 6.21 5.14
CA THR A 179 3.81 4.85 5.41
C THR A 179 2.51 4.56 4.66
N GLU A 180 2.45 3.38 4.06
CA GLU A 180 1.24 2.85 3.44
C GLU A 180 0.98 1.43 3.94
N MET A 181 -0.23 1.24 4.44
CA MET A 181 -0.75 -0.03 4.93
C MET A 181 -1.84 -0.50 3.99
N LEU A 182 -1.79 -1.76 3.59
CA LEU A 182 -2.93 -2.43 2.98
C LEU A 182 -3.61 -3.30 4.04
N GLY A 183 -4.91 -3.10 4.18
CA GLY A 183 -5.81 -3.94 4.96
C GLY A 183 -6.65 -4.83 4.06
N VAL A 184 -6.69 -6.14 4.32
CA VAL A 184 -7.73 -7.03 3.76
C VAL A 184 -8.66 -7.41 4.89
N ILE A 185 -9.96 -7.17 4.71
CA ILE A 185 -10.98 -7.50 5.71
C ILE A 185 -11.98 -8.49 5.13
N GLN A 186 -12.21 -9.58 5.88
CA GLN A 186 -13.14 -10.65 5.51
C GLN A 186 -14.19 -10.85 6.62
N PRO A 187 -15.50 -10.82 6.33
CA PRO A 187 -16.12 -10.52 5.02
C PRO A 187 -15.98 -9.03 4.63
N GLY A 188 -16.39 -8.69 3.42
CA GLY A 188 -16.41 -7.29 2.95
C GLY A 188 -17.58 -6.49 3.54
N GLY A 189 -17.47 -5.16 3.50
CA GLY A 189 -18.48 -4.22 4.00
C GLY A 189 -18.05 -3.45 5.26
N PHE A 190 -16.91 -3.82 5.86
CA PHE A 190 -16.38 -3.14 7.04
C PHE A 190 -16.03 -1.66 6.78
N GLU A 191 -15.81 -1.28 5.52
CA GLU A 191 -15.53 0.11 5.12
C GLU A 191 -16.62 1.11 5.55
N ALA A 192 -17.85 0.63 5.80
CA ALA A 192 -18.93 1.44 6.35
C ALA A 192 -18.57 2.12 7.67
N LEU A 193 -17.69 1.50 8.48
CA LEU A 193 -17.13 2.12 9.68
C LEU A 193 -16.41 3.42 9.33
N PHE A 194 -15.46 3.37 8.40
CA PHE A 194 -14.61 4.51 8.07
C PHE A 194 -15.42 5.67 7.49
N PHE A 195 -16.46 5.39 6.72
CA PHE A 195 -17.39 6.42 6.25
C PHE A 195 -18.18 7.07 7.40
N ALA A 196 -18.50 6.32 8.46
CA ALA A 196 -19.25 6.83 9.60
C ALA A 196 -18.38 7.66 10.57
N ILE A 197 -17.08 7.35 10.66
CA ILE A 197 -16.14 8.02 11.57
C ILE A 197 -15.25 9.06 10.90
N ALA A 198 -15.37 9.24 9.58
CA ALA A 198 -14.56 10.19 8.83
C ALA A 198 -14.76 11.63 9.34
N ASP A 199 -13.64 12.35 9.48
CA ASP A 199 -13.67 13.80 9.69
C ASP A 199 -14.14 14.51 8.43
N SER A 200 -13.72 13.99 7.27
CA SER A 200 -14.13 14.48 5.95
C SER A 200 -13.88 13.45 4.86
N ASN A 201 -14.55 13.60 3.71
CA ASN A 201 -14.08 13.00 2.48
C ASN A 201 -12.72 13.60 2.10
N TYR A 202 -11.86 12.81 1.46
CA TYR A 202 -10.57 13.26 0.96
C TYR A 202 -10.59 13.34 -0.57
N THR A 203 -10.21 14.50 -1.10
CA THR A 203 -10.00 14.71 -2.53
C THR A 203 -8.67 15.43 -2.72
N SER A 204 -7.97 15.10 -3.80
CA SER A 204 -6.71 15.74 -4.15
C SER A 204 -6.62 15.88 -5.66
N GLU A 205 -6.60 17.11 -6.16
CA GLU A 205 -6.41 17.39 -7.60
C GLU A 205 -5.03 16.94 -8.09
N THR A 206 -4.08 16.74 -7.17
CA THR A 206 -2.71 16.29 -7.45
C THR A 206 -2.48 14.82 -7.10
N SER A 207 -3.54 14.08 -6.71
CA SER A 207 -3.44 12.69 -6.26
C SER A 207 -2.46 12.48 -5.10
N SER A 208 -2.33 13.47 -4.21
CA SER A 208 -1.46 13.35 -3.03
C SER A 208 -1.89 12.15 -2.16
N PRO A 209 -0.94 11.34 -1.65
CA PRO A 209 -1.28 10.18 -0.82
C PRO A 209 -2.03 10.57 0.47
N TYR A 210 -1.58 11.64 1.13
CA TYR A 210 -2.20 12.22 2.33
C TYR A 210 -2.01 13.75 2.37
N VAL A 211 -2.64 14.43 3.33
CA VAL A 211 -2.45 15.89 3.55
C VAL A 211 -1.12 16.12 4.27
N PRO A 212 -0.13 16.84 3.67
CA PRO A 212 1.10 17.16 4.37
C PRO A 212 0.81 18.00 5.61
N SER A 213 1.28 17.54 6.77
CA SER A 213 1.19 18.26 8.03
C SER A 213 2.51 18.15 8.81
N ALA A 214 2.78 19.10 9.70
CA ALA A 214 3.93 18.99 10.57
C ALA A 214 3.72 17.81 11.54
N ALA A 215 4.65 16.87 11.57
CA ALA A 215 4.58 15.64 12.37
C ALA A 215 4.39 15.88 13.89
N SER A 216 4.64 17.10 14.39
CA SER A 216 4.62 17.40 15.82
C SER A 216 3.23 17.81 16.31
N GLY A 217 2.62 16.97 17.15
CA GLY A 217 1.63 17.42 18.14
C GLY A 217 0.16 17.05 17.91
N SER A 218 -0.18 16.22 16.92
CA SER A 218 -1.55 15.69 16.86
C SER A 218 -1.70 14.51 17.82
N ALA A 219 -2.39 14.75 18.93
CA ALA A 219 -2.93 13.67 19.77
C ALA A 219 -4.00 12.84 19.05
N ASP A 220 -4.41 13.29 17.85
CA ASP A 220 -5.48 12.73 17.05
C ASP A 220 -4.86 12.06 15.81
N ALA A 221 -4.37 10.83 16.01
CA ALA A 221 -3.61 10.11 14.99
C ALA A 221 -4.48 9.23 14.07
N GLY A 222 -5.77 9.06 14.35
CA GLY A 222 -6.66 8.23 13.53
C GLY A 222 -7.97 7.81 14.22
N ALA A 223 -8.54 6.71 13.73
CA ALA A 223 -9.86 6.22 14.13
C ALA A 223 -10.00 5.99 15.66
N GLY A 224 -11.14 6.36 16.23
CA GLY A 224 -11.41 6.11 17.65
C GLY A 224 -10.57 6.97 18.60
N SER A 225 -10.41 8.24 18.28
CA SER A 225 -9.57 9.22 19.01
C SER A 225 -9.99 9.50 20.46
N SER A 226 -11.16 9.01 20.88
CA SER A 226 -11.60 9.01 22.27
C SER A 226 -12.20 7.66 22.68
N SER A 227 -12.07 7.33 23.96
CA SER A 227 -12.65 6.13 24.57
C SER A 227 -14.17 6.07 24.41
N SER A 228 -14.86 7.22 24.49
CA SER A 228 -16.31 7.31 24.29
C SER A 228 -16.71 7.03 22.84
N MET A 229 -15.94 7.54 21.87
CA MET A 229 -16.19 7.28 20.45
C MET A 229 -16.04 5.79 20.13
N ILE A 230 -14.88 5.18 20.45
CA ILE A 230 -14.64 3.79 20.07
C ILE A 230 -15.60 2.81 20.77
N SER A 231 -16.04 3.12 21.99
CA SER A 231 -17.01 2.29 22.71
C SER A 231 -18.42 2.35 22.11
N ALA A 232 -18.71 3.32 21.23
CA ALA A 232 -19.99 3.45 20.54
C ALA A 232 -20.04 2.71 19.19
N LEU A 233 -18.95 2.03 18.79
CA LEU A 233 -18.80 1.44 17.45
C LEU A 233 -19.15 -0.06 17.38
N GLU A 234 -19.79 -0.63 18.40
CA GLU A 234 -20.15 -2.05 18.41
C GLU A 234 -21.05 -2.46 17.23
N SER A 235 -21.90 -1.55 16.74
CA SER A 235 -22.74 -1.80 15.56
C SER A 235 -21.93 -2.00 14.26
N PHE A 236 -20.68 -1.55 14.25
CA PHE A 236 -19.71 -1.73 13.17
C PHE A 236 -18.74 -2.89 13.45
N ASP A 237 -19.03 -3.75 14.43
CA ASP A 237 -18.15 -4.84 14.86
C ASP A 237 -16.81 -4.36 15.45
N VAL A 238 -16.80 -3.20 16.13
CA VAL A 238 -15.64 -2.69 16.86
C VAL A 238 -15.95 -2.69 18.35
N PHE A 239 -15.23 -3.52 19.11
CA PHE A 239 -15.39 -3.60 20.56
C PHE A 239 -14.11 -3.17 21.27
N ALA A 240 -14.16 -2.00 21.90
CA ALA A 240 -13.00 -1.37 22.56
C ALA A 240 -12.39 -2.26 23.65
N GLN A 241 -11.06 -2.23 23.77
CA GLN A 241 -10.26 -2.92 24.78
C GLN A 241 -9.44 -1.89 25.56
N LEU A 242 -10.12 -1.02 26.29
CA LEU A 242 -9.51 0.19 26.88
C LEU A 242 -8.46 -0.09 27.97
N ASP A 243 -8.51 -1.27 28.59
CA ASP A 243 -7.52 -1.70 29.59
C ASP A 243 -6.26 -2.31 28.95
N PHE A 244 -6.25 -2.53 27.64
CA PHE A 244 -5.08 -3.03 26.93
C PHE A 244 -4.03 -1.92 26.79
N ASN A 245 -2.89 -2.11 27.44
CA ASN A 245 -1.73 -1.24 27.31
C ASN A 245 -0.67 -1.94 26.45
N PRO A 246 -0.48 -1.57 25.18
CA PRO A 246 0.38 -2.34 24.30
C PRO A 246 1.85 -2.21 24.73
N ARG A 247 2.54 -3.34 24.77
CA ARG A 247 3.94 -3.47 25.17
C ARG A 247 4.86 -2.55 24.38
N ARG A 248 5.90 -2.05 25.02
CA ARG A 248 6.87 -1.09 24.44
C ARG A 248 8.32 -1.57 24.51
N ASP A 249 8.51 -2.84 24.87
CA ASP A 249 9.80 -3.50 25.07
C ASP A 249 10.35 -4.14 23.78
N LEU A 250 10.02 -3.60 22.60
CA LEU A 250 10.48 -4.14 21.33
C LEU A 250 11.99 -3.92 21.19
N ILE A 251 12.70 -5.00 20.89
CA ILE A 251 14.12 -4.98 20.56
C ILE A 251 14.25 -5.51 19.14
N ASN A 252 14.98 -4.78 18.29
CA ASN A 252 15.11 -5.09 16.86
C ASN A 252 13.77 -5.28 16.14
N GLY A 253 12.76 -4.49 16.53
CA GLY A 253 11.45 -4.47 15.88
C GLY A 253 10.53 -5.63 16.24
N SER A 254 10.78 -6.38 17.32
CA SER A 254 9.86 -7.43 17.77
C SER A 254 9.81 -7.59 19.27
N ALA A 255 8.67 -8.07 19.76
CA ALA A 255 8.49 -8.58 21.10
C ALA A 255 7.39 -9.67 21.12
N PRO A 256 7.48 -10.71 21.97
CA PRO A 256 8.52 -10.96 22.98
C PRO A 256 9.90 -11.30 22.39
N ALA A 257 10.95 -11.26 23.21
CA ALA A 257 12.35 -11.38 22.76
C ALA A 257 12.70 -12.71 22.07
N ASN A 258 11.86 -13.75 22.22
CA ASN A 258 11.99 -15.04 21.55
C ASN A 258 11.28 -15.09 20.18
N ALA A 259 10.67 -14.00 19.73
CA ALA A 259 10.05 -13.93 18.41
C ALA A 259 11.10 -13.98 17.29
N THR A 260 10.86 -14.83 16.29
CA THR A 260 11.64 -14.81 15.04
C THR A 260 11.10 -13.71 14.12
N TRP A 261 11.80 -12.58 14.03
CA TRP A 261 11.45 -11.47 13.14
C TRP A 261 12.65 -11.03 12.33
N HIS A 262 12.56 -11.09 10.99
CA HIS A 262 13.65 -10.82 10.03
C HIS A 262 14.96 -11.59 10.24
N THR A 263 14.95 -12.60 11.11
CA THR A 263 16.15 -13.35 11.54
C THR A 263 16.05 -14.84 11.21
N GLY A 264 14.93 -15.30 10.65
CA GLY A 264 14.70 -16.68 10.28
C GLY A 264 13.29 -16.88 9.72
N LYS A 265 12.96 -18.13 9.39
CA LYS A 265 11.67 -18.51 8.83
C LYS A 265 10.53 -18.35 9.85
N ASN A 266 9.39 -17.82 9.40
CA ASN A 266 8.16 -17.72 10.16
C ASN A 266 7.26 -18.93 9.90
N THR A 267 6.76 -19.53 10.96
CA THR A 267 5.77 -20.61 10.89
C THR A 267 4.36 -20.03 10.89
N VAL A 268 3.50 -20.55 10.01
CA VAL A 268 2.09 -20.18 9.95
C VAL A 268 1.26 -21.19 10.78
N PRO A 269 0.34 -20.74 11.65
CA PRO A 269 -0.48 -21.63 12.48
C PRO A 269 -1.38 -22.55 11.65
N SER A 270 -1.64 -23.79 12.07
CA SER A 270 -2.51 -24.72 11.35
C SER A 270 -4.01 -24.55 11.67
N ASN A 271 -4.45 -23.34 11.99
CA ASN A 271 -5.82 -23.01 12.41
C ASN A 271 -6.20 -21.58 11.95
N SER A 272 -7.48 -21.22 12.10
CA SER A 272 -8.03 -19.92 11.71
C SER A 272 -8.20 -18.92 12.86
N ASN A 273 -7.63 -19.20 14.04
CA ASN A 273 -7.89 -18.39 15.24
C ASN A 273 -6.64 -17.84 15.92
N THR A 274 -5.44 -18.23 15.51
CA THR A 274 -4.19 -17.75 16.11
C THR A 274 -3.66 -16.54 15.34
N PRO A 275 -3.42 -15.38 15.99
CA PRO A 275 -2.74 -14.27 15.32
C PRO A 275 -1.29 -14.64 15.04
N PHE A 276 -0.73 -14.13 13.95
CA PHE A 276 0.66 -14.41 13.59
C PHE A 276 1.20 -13.35 12.63
N TYR A 277 2.52 -13.38 12.42
CA TYR A 277 3.23 -12.45 11.57
C TYR A 277 4.16 -13.20 10.61
N VAL A 278 4.33 -12.66 9.41
CA VAL A 278 5.24 -13.19 8.39
C VAL A 278 6.10 -12.03 7.88
N ALA A 279 7.40 -12.08 8.17
CA ALA A 279 8.35 -11.13 7.60
C ALA A 279 8.54 -11.44 6.09
N LYS A 280 8.84 -10.41 5.30
CA LYS A 280 9.02 -10.51 3.85
C LYS A 280 9.93 -11.69 3.48
N ASN A 281 9.38 -12.62 2.69
CA ASN A 281 10.07 -13.84 2.19
C ASN A 281 10.54 -14.83 3.28
N GLN A 282 10.05 -14.70 4.52
CA GLN A 282 10.36 -15.62 5.62
C GLN A 282 9.26 -16.65 5.86
N GLY A 283 8.09 -16.52 5.23
CA GLY A 283 7.06 -17.56 5.21
C GLY A 283 7.39 -18.75 4.31
N PRO A 284 6.51 -19.75 4.26
CA PRO A 284 6.62 -20.85 3.31
C PRO A 284 6.40 -20.35 1.87
N MET A 285 7.12 -20.96 0.91
CA MET A 285 7.02 -20.62 -0.51
C MET A 285 6.94 -21.89 -1.37
N TRP A 286 6.35 -21.73 -2.55
CA TRP A 286 6.16 -22.79 -3.54
C TRP A 286 6.58 -22.30 -4.92
N LEU A 287 7.25 -23.14 -5.69
CA LEU A 287 7.64 -22.86 -7.07
C LEU A 287 6.77 -23.66 -8.04
N ASN A 288 5.95 -22.96 -8.82
CA ASN A 288 5.25 -23.52 -9.97
C ASN A 288 6.03 -23.18 -11.24
N SER A 289 6.15 -24.15 -12.16
CA SER A 289 6.91 -24.01 -13.41
C SER A 289 6.15 -24.44 -14.66
N GLU A 290 4.81 -24.53 -14.62
CA GLU A 290 4.02 -25.00 -15.77
C GLU A 290 3.99 -24.00 -16.95
N HIS A 291 4.09 -22.70 -16.65
CA HIS A 291 3.86 -21.63 -17.62
C HIS A 291 4.86 -20.49 -17.42
N GLY A 292 6.15 -20.83 -17.32
CA GLY A 292 7.16 -19.94 -16.74
C GLY A 292 7.24 -20.14 -15.22
N TYR A 293 8.12 -19.40 -14.57
CA TYR A 293 8.29 -19.52 -13.12
C TYR A 293 7.36 -18.61 -12.35
N GLN A 294 6.70 -19.19 -11.35
CA GLN A 294 5.86 -18.47 -10.40
C GLN A 294 6.19 -18.93 -8.99
N ILE A 295 6.56 -17.99 -8.12
CA ILE A 295 6.79 -18.24 -6.70
C ILE A 295 5.57 -17.76 -5.93
N ILE A 296 4.87 -18.70 -5.31
CA ILE A 296 3.69 -18.46 -4.49
C ILE A 296 4.15 -18.44 -3.03
N ALA A 297 3.92 -17.33 -2.36
CA ALA A 297 4.24 -17.11 -0.95
C ALA A 297 2.96 -16.73 -0.20
N PRO A 298 2.13 -17.71 0.19
CA PRO A 298 0.91 -17.47 0.94
C PRO A 298 1.23 -16.90 2.31
N PHE A 299 0.47 -15.87 2.70
CA PHE A 299 0.41 -15.39 4.07
C PHE A 299 -0.60 -16.20 4.86
N ILE A 300 -1.78 -16.39 4.26
CA ILE A 300 -2.87 -17.24 4.74
C ILE A 300 -3.35 -18.14 3.61
N THR A 301 -3.54 -19.41 3.94
CA THR A 301 -4.22 -20.39 3.07
C THR A 301 -5.69 -20.52 3.51
N PRO A 302 -6.53 -21.30 2.81
CA PRO A 302 -7.88 -21.60 3.29
C PRO A 302 -7.91 -22.22 4.70
N THR A 303 -6.80 -22.74 5.21
CA THR A 303 -6.70 -23.21 6.60
C THR A 303 -6.80 -22.05 7.60
N GLN A 304 -6.02 -20.98 7.40
CA GLN A 304 -6.03 -19.81 8.29
C GLN A 304 -7.22 -18.90 7.98
N GLY A 305 -7.62 -18.81 6.72
CA GLY A 305 -8.79 -18.03 6.28
C GLY A 305 -10.14 -18.70 6.53
N ASP A 306 -10.22 -19.76 7.35
CA ASP A 306 -11.47 -20.46 7.73
C ASP A 306 -12.30 -20.97 6.52
N GLY A 307 -11.61 -21.33 5.44
CA GLY A 307 -12.20 -21.70 4.15
C GLY A 307 -12.90 -20.56 3.41
N LYS A 308 -12.77 -19.32 3.88
CA LYS A 308 -13.44 -18.13 3.34
C LYS A 308 -12.58 -17.30 2.40
N PHE A 309 -11.27 -17.32 2.58
CA PHE A 309 -10.34 -16.60 1.72
C PHE A 309 -8.91 -17.13 1.86
N SER A 310 -8.05 -16.70 0.93
CA SER A 310 -6.60 -16.83 0.98
C SER A 310 -5.95 -15.53 0.47
N GLU A 311 -4.72 -15.29 0.90
CA GLU A 311 -3.96 -14.09 0.62
C GLU A 311 -2.47 -14.41 0.67
N GLY A 312 -1.70 -13.75 -0.18
CA GLY A 312 -0.26 -13.91 -0.23
C GLY A 312 0.34 -13.08 -1.34
N THR A 313 1.55 -13.45 -1.75
CA THR A 313 2.19 -12.84 -2.91
C THR A 313 2.53 -13.88 -3.96
N ILE A 314 2.45 -13.48 -5.22
CA ILE A 314 2.97 -14.25 -6.35
C ILE A 314 4.05 -13.41 -7.02
N THR A 315 5.20 -14.03 -7.25
CA THR A 315 6.30 -13.45 -8.03
C THR A 315 6.46 -14.22 -9.32
N ILE A 316 6.45 -13.54 -10.46
CA ILE A 316 6.54 -14.18 -11.78
C ILE A 316 7.71 -13.65 -12.60
N ASP A 317 8.23 -14.52 -13.45
CA ASP A 317 9.22 -14.17 -14.46
C ASP A 317 8.59 -13.52 -15.69
N ARG A 318 9.43 -13.01 -16.59
CA ARG A 318 9.01 -12.55 -17.90
C ARG A 318 8.42 -13.71 -18.70
N LYS A 319 7.22 -13.52 -19.25
CA LYS A 319 6.65 -14.47 -20.20
C LYS A 319 7.54 -14.60 -21.45
N LEU A 320 8.05 -15.81 -21.67
CA LEU A 320 8.79 -16.15 -22.89
C LEU A 320 7.83 -16.36 -24.08
N SER A 321 8.33 -16.17 -25.31
CA SER A 321 7.52 -16.22 -26.54
C SER A 321 6.93 -17.60 -26.84
N ASN A 322 7.57 -18.68 -26.36
CA ASN A 322 7.12 -20.07 -26.51
C ASN A 322 6.09 -20.50 -25.45
N ILE A 323 5.83 -19.68 -24.43
CA ILE A 323 4.88 -19.99 -23.37
C ILE A 323 3.49 -19.44 -23.73
N THR A 324 2.47 -20.31 -23.66
CA THR A 324 1.08 -19.90 -23.80
C THR A 324 0.57 -19.39 -22.46
N THR A 325 -0.01 -18.18 -22.42
CA THR A 325 -0.62 -17.66 -21.20
C THR A 325 -1.88 -18.47 -20.86
N PRO A 326 -2.01 -19.03 -19.65
CA PRO A 326 -3.22 -19.71 -19.23
C PRO A 326 -4.40 -18.75 -19.15
N VAL A 327 -5.56 -19.18 -19.68
CA VAL A 327 -6.84 -18.56 -19.38
C VAL A 327 -7.41 -19.26 -18.16
N ARG A 328 -7.71 -18.49 -17.12
CA ARG A 328 -8.16 -18.98 -15.82
C ARG A 328 -9.61 -18.58 -15.57
N HIS A 329 -10.29 -19.37 -14.74
CA HIS A 329 -11.67 -19.17 -14.34
C HIS A 329 -11.88 -19.79 -12.95
N PHE A 330 -12.36 -19.00 -12.00
CA PHE A 330 -12.70 -19.45 -10.65
C PHE A 330 -14.15 -19.10 -10.33
N ALA A 331 -14.79 -19.87 -9.44
CA ALA A 331 -16.16 -19.60 -9.01
C ALA A 331 -16.24 -18.34 -8.14
N ASP A 332 -15.21 -18.09 -7.34
CA ASP A 332 -15.12 -17.01 -6.37
C ASP A 332 -14.32 -15.80 -6.90
N HIS A 333 -14.51 -14.64 -6.25
CA HIS A 333 -13.84 -13.39 -6.58
C HIS A 333 -12.34 -13.43 -6.25
N LEU A 334 -11.55 -12.65 -6.99
CA LEU A 334 -10.17 -12.37 -6.61
C LEU A 334 -9.79 -10.92 -6.91
N ALA A 335 -8.72 -10.47 -6.28
CA ALA A 335 -8.09 -9.19 -6.56
C ALA A 335 -6.57 -9.32 -6.55
N PHE A 336 -5.89 -8.47 -7.32
CA PHE A 336 -4.44 -8.30 -7.26
C PHE A 336 -4.07 -6.86 -6.96
N GLU A 337 -3.00 -6.64 -6.20
CA GLU A 337 -2.27 -5.38 -6.14
C GLU A 337 -0.83 -5.61 -6.58
N VAL A 338 -0.33 -4.81 -7.52
CA VAL A 338 1.08 -4.92 -7.95
C VAL A 338 2.01 -4.30 -6.89
N LEU A 339 3.02 -5.05 -6.47
CA LEU A 339 4.00 -4.63 -5.48
C LEU A 339 5.34 -4.21 -6.11
N GLU A 340 5.72 -4.84 -7.22
CA GLU A 340 6.96 -4.58 -7.95
C GLU A 340 6.81 -4.98 -9.42
N GLY A 341 7.40 -4.22 -10.34
CA GLY A 341 7.34 -4.49 -11.77
C GLY A 341 6.06 -4.01 -12.44
N ALA A 342 5.59 -4.73 -13.45
CA ALA A 342 4.39 -4.41 -14.20
C ALA A 342 3.64 -5.69 -14.60
N LEU A 343 2.37 -5.79 -14.20
CA LEU A 343 1.53 -6.96 -14.44
C LEU A 343 0.59 -6.68 -15.61
N GLN A 344 0.65 -7.50 -16.65
CA GLN A 344 -0.35 -7.48 -17.71
C GLN A 344 -1.51 -8.36 -17.30
N VAL A 345 -2.74 -7.87 -17.46
CA VAL A 345 -3.97 -8.62 -17.22
C VAL A 345 -4.88 -8.48 -18.42
N ASN A 346 -5.32 -9.60 -18.98
CA ASN A 346 -6.41 -9.61 -19.95
C ASN A 346 -7.71 -9.99 -19.24
N LEU A 347 -8.70 -9.09 -19.32
CA LEU A 347 -9.98 -9.17 -18.62
C LEU A 347 -11.06 -8.55 -19.51
N LYS A 348 -12.17 -9.26 -19.74
CA LYS A 348 -13.24 -8.81 -20.68
C LYS A 348 -12.73 -8.44 -22.08
N ASN A 349 -11.75 -9.19 -22.61
CA ASN A 349 -11.08 -8.91 -23.90
C ASN A 349 -10.32 -7.58 -23.96
N GLU A 350 -10.15 -6.88 -22.83
CA GLU A 350 -9.26 -5.73 -22.71
C GLU A 350 -7.97 -6.18 -22.03
N THR A 351 -6.82 -5.76 -22.57
CA THR A 351 -5.52 -5.94 -21.91
C THR A 351 -5.12 -4.64 -21.25
N VAL A 352 -4.85 -4.71 -19.94
CA VAL A 352 -4.41 -3.58 -19.12
C VAL A 352 -3.06 -3.90 -18.47
N GLN A 353 -2.21 -2.88 -18.38
CA GLN A 353 -0.97 -2.95 -17.63
C GLN A 353 -1.19 -2.31 -16.26
N LEU A 354 -0.99 -3.08 -15.21
CA LEU A 354 -0.98 -2.59 -13.83
C LEU A 354 0.45 -2.27 -13.40
N LEU A 355 0.62 -1.10 -12.78
CA LEU A 355 1.86 -0.64 -12.16
C LEU A 355 1.76 -0.76 -10.63
N GLN A 356 2.87 -0.52 -9.94
CA GLN A 356 2.94 -0.64 -8.49
C GLN A 356 1.83 0.15 -7.77
N GLY A 357 1.04 -0.55 -6.96
CA GLY A 357 -0.10 -0.06 -6.18
C GLY A 357 -1.43 -0.07 -6.93
N ASP A 358 -1.46 -0.37 -8.23
CA ASP A 358 -2.71 -0.55 -8.96
C ASP A 358 -3.39 -1.84 -8.50
N VAL A 359 -4.72 -1.78 -8.39
CA VAL A 359 -5.57 -2.90 -7.98
C VAL A 359 -6.46 -3.32 -9.13
N VAL A 360 -6.49 -4.61 -9.46
CA VAL A 360 -7.51 -5.20 -10.34
C VAL A 360 -8.44 -6.09 -9.53
N PHE A 361 -9.74 -5.98 -9.77
CA PHE A 361 -10.75 -6.89 -9.24
C PHE A 361 -11.32 -7.76 -10.36
N VAL A 362 -11.29 -9.07 -10.17
CA VAL A 362 -11.84 -10.07 -11.08
C VAL A 362 -13.00 -10.79 -10.39
N PRO A 363 -14.25 -10.57 -10.85
CA PRO A 363 -15.38 -11.28 -10.32
C PRO A 363 -15.31 -12.79 -10.54
N GLY A 364 -15.87 -13.56 -9.62
CA GLY A 364 -16.12 -14.98 -9.82
C GLY A 364 -16.90 -15.23 -11.11
N ASN A 365 -16.64 -16.38 -11.72
CA ASN A 365 -17.11 -16.78 -13.05
C ASN A 365 -16.68 -15.85 -14.21
N THR A 366 -15.60 -15.10 -14.02
CA THR A 366 -14.99 -14.29 -15.10
C THR A 366 -13.70 -14.95 -15.57
N THR A 367 -13.55 -15.11 -16.88
CA THR A 367 -12.28 -15.56 -17.48
C THR A 367 -11.27 -14.43 -17.51
N PHE A 368 -10.03 -14.72 -17.12
CA PHE A 368 -8.93 -13.77 -17.19
C PHE A 368 -7.60 -14.47 -17.46
N SER A 369 -6.58 -13.71 -17.81
CA SER A 369 -5.20 -14.19 -17.86
C SER A 369 -4.26 -13.10 -17.39
N TYR A 370 -3.07 -13.48 -16.91
CA TYR A 370 -2.05 -12.53 -16.48
C TYR A 370 -0.65 -12.99 -16.89
N TRP A 371 0.27 -12.04 -17.10
CA TRP A 371 1.67 -12.31 -17.39
C TRP A 371 2.53 -11.09 -17.06
N SER A 372 3.86 -11.27 -17.04
CA SER A 372 4.81 -10.15 -16.99
C SER A 372 5.52 -9.96 -18.32
N GLU A 373 5.71 -8.71 -18.71
CA GLU A 373 6.58 -8.30 -19.82
C GLU A 373 7.95 -7.78 -19.34
N VAL A 374 8.09 -7.53 -18.04
CA VAL A 374 9.35 -7.16 -17.40
C VAL A 374 10.01 -8.40 -16.78
N ALA A 375 11.28 -8.29 -16.39
CA ALA A 375 12.04 -9.45 -15.92
C ALA A 375 11.50 -10.05 -14.61
N PHE A 376 10.84 -9.21 -13.80
CA PHE A 376 10.39 -9.54 -12.46
C PHE A 376 9.10 -8.77 -12.19
N THR A 377 8.06 -9.47 -11.76
CA THR A 377 6.84 -8.82 -11.27
C THR A 377 6.35 -9.54 -10.04
N LYS A 378 6.07 -8.79 -8.98
CA LYS A 378 5.51 -9.28 -7.74
C LYS A 378 4.17 -8.58 -7.49
N PHE A 379 3.16 -9.35 -7.13
CA PHE A 379 1.85 -8.83 -6.78
C PHE A 379 1.29 -9.56 -5.56
N LEU A 380 0.52 -8.85 -4.75
CA LEU A 380 -0.33 -9.41 -3.71
C LEU A 380 -1.58 -9.97 -4.37
N TYR A 381 -2.06 -11.12 -3.91
CA TYR A 381 -3.35 -11.67 -4.32
C TYR A 381 -4.26 -11.81 -3.11
N VAL A 382 -5.56 -11.62 -3.35
CA VAL A 382 -6.64 -12.01 -2.43
C VAL A 382 -7.60 -12.88 -3.23
N CYS A 383 -7.89 -14.08 -2.74
CA CYS A 383 -8.88 -14.97 -3.33
C CYS A 383 -9.99 -15.26 -2.31
N ALA A 384 -11.24 -15.07 -2.69
CA ALA A 384 -12.37 -15.54 -1.89
C ALA A 384 -12.52 -17.06 -2.03
N GLY A 385 -13.13 -17.67 -1.01
CA GLY A 385 -13.37 -19.11 -0.94
C GLY A 385 -12.11 -19.93 -0.64
N ASN A 386 -12.14 -21.20 -1.05
CA ASN A 386 -11.08 -22.18 -0.77
C ASN A 386 -10.51 -22.86 -2.02
N LYS A 387 -10.84 -22.34 -3.21
CA LYS A 387 -10.40 -22.84 -4.51
C LYS A 387 -9.91 -21.68 -5.39
N GLY A 388 -9.05 -20.85 -4.80
CA GLY A 388 -8.46 -19.68 -5.46
C GLY A 388 -7.29 -20.01 -6.37
N LEU A 389 -6.72 -18.95 -6.95
CA LEU A 389 -5.54 -19.02 -7.82
C LEU A 389 -4.35 -19.67 -7.13
N ASP A 390 -4.10 -19.30 -5.88
CA ASP A 390 -2.98 -19.82 -5.10
C ASP A 390 -3.09 -21.32 -4.84
N VAL A 391 -4.29 -21.81 -4.54
CA VAL A 391 -4.56 -23.24 -4.38
C VAL A 391 -4.28 -23.99 -5.68
N GLU A 392 -4.74 -23.47 -6.83
CA GLU A 392 -4.49 -24.09 -8.14
C GLU A 392 -2.99 -24.12 -8.46
N LEU A 393 -2.27 -23.02 -8.23
CA LEU A 393 -0.84 -22.93 -8.51
C LEU A 393 -0.01 -23.84 -7.60
N MET A 394 -0.36 -23.91 -6.30
CA MET A 394 0.37 -24.72 -5.32
C MET A 394 0.16 -26.23 -5.50
N ASP A 395 -0.99 -26.67 -6.04
CA ASP A 395 -1.29 -28.09 -6.30
C ASP A 395 -0.24 -28.76 -7.20
N LYS A 396 0.38 -27.98 -8.09
CA LYS A 396 1.37 -28.43 -9.06
C LYS A 396 2.76 -27.82 -8.84
N ALA A 397 2.96 -27.22 -7.67
CA ALA A 397 4.22 -26.61 -7.30
C ALA A 397 5.08 -27.55 -6.44
N VAL A 398 6.36 -27.22 -6.32
CA VAL A 398 7.26 -27.83 -5.33
C VAL A 398 7.52 -26.86 -4.19
N ALA A 399 7.80 -27.39 -2.99
CA ALA A 399 8.27 -26.55 -1.89
C ALA A 399 9.55 -25.80 -2.30
N TRP A 400 9.64 -24.53 -1.92
CA TRP A 400 10.69 -23.63 -2.36
C TRP A 400 11.20 -22.75 -1.22
N GLU A 401 12.52 -22.53 -1.17
CA GLU A 401 13.14 -21.81 -0.05
C GLU A 401 13.62 -20.40 -0.43
N TYR A 402 13.59 -20.05 -1.72
CA TYR A 402 14.19 -18.84 -2.27
C TYR A 402 13.14 -17.85 -2.78
N PRO A 403 13.38 -16.53 -2.68
CA PRO A 403 12.50 -15.52 -3.26
C PRO A 403 12.68 -15.35 -4.79
N THR A 404 13.55 -16.16 -5.40
CA THR A 404 13.88 -16.14 -6.83
C THR A 404 13.81 -17.54 -7.41
N TRP A 405 13.67 -17.65 -8.73
CA TRP A 405 13.56 -18.90 -9.46
C TRP A 405 14.92 -19.35 -10.04
N PRO A 406 15.01 -20.58 -10.61
CA PRO A 406 16.23 -21.06 -11.25
C PRO A 406 16.71 -20.21 -12.44
N THR A 407 18.00 -20.31 -12.79
CA THR A 407 18.63 -19.46 -13.82
C THR A 407 18.48 -19.99 -15.26
N TYR A 408 17.60 -20.96 -15.50
CA TYR A 408 17.36 -21.58 -16.81
C TYR A 408 15.86 -21.61 -17.11
N ALA A 409 15.47 -21.45 -18.37
CA ALA A 409 14.07 -21.45 -18.79
C ALA A 409 13.41 -22.84 -18.65
N VAL A 410 12.08 -22.84 -18.53
CA VAL A 410 11.21 -24.03 -18.52
C VAL A 410 10.40 -24.17 -19.80
#